data_AF-A0A425W469-F1
#
_entry.id   AF-A0A425W469-F1
#
_cell.length_a   1.000
_cell.length_b   1.000
_cell.length_c   1.000
_cell.angle_alpha   90.00
_cell.angle_beta   90.00
_cell.angle_gamma   90.00
#
_symmetry.space_group_name_H-M   'P 1'
#
loop_
_entity.id
_entity.type
_entity.pdbx_description
1 polymer ?
#
loop_
_entity_poly.entity_id
_entity_poly.type
_entity_poly.pdbx_seq_one_letter_code
_entity_poly.pdbx_strand_id
1 'polypeptide(L)'
;MPQPETPSHTPTQKAETFLALLLLSTIPAFVAGIGTFAALWAVDKLRDSVWDAAAEQLPPVLSQLSPLLLCLAGGLIIGLWTRRCGFKLDTMHQVFGICRKEGGYHIPHLGKTLGLFFAPIVFGGAIGPEAGIAGFAAAGFTAVLDKTRIGGTGALSADTHPFHRAIRTLLDTDDEAQASKEAKETLQELPLRKLWKVLLWILAAIFFVLGWACVSHVLGSAGEMPRFEGIDYATADWGAGIVALLLGYAFALFALAAQKVAASISSAIGPDPLKKALLAGLVL
;
A
#
# COMPACT_ATOMS: atom_id res chain seq x y z
N MET A 1 24.44 -29.35 45.67
CA MET A 1 23.70 -29.03 44.43
C MET A 1 23.83 -27.54 44.19
N PRO A 2 24.64 -27.07 43.23
CA PRO A 2 24.63 -25.66 42.85
C PRO A 2 23.35 -25.38 42.06
N GLN A 3 22.63 -24.34 42.44
CA GLN A 3 21.51 -23.78 41.68
C GLN A 3 22.02 -23.25 40.32
N PRO A 4 21.26 -23.38 39.22
CA PRO A 4 21.65 -22.81 37.94
C PRO A 4 21.61 -21.28 38.04
N GLU A 5 22.74 -20.63 37.76
CA GLU A 5 22.82 -19.17 37.67
C GLU A 5 21.99 -18.69 36.48
N THR A 6 20.94 -17.94 36.74
CA THR A 6 20.19 -17.21 35.72
C THR A 6 21.05 -16.04 35.21
N PRO A 7 21.27 -15.89 33.89
CA PRO A 7 22.12 -14.84 33.34
C PRO A 7 21.50 -13.45 33.59
N SER A 8 22.24 -12.59 34.30
CA SER A 8 21.84 -11.21 34.53
C SER A 8 22.11 -10.35 33.29
N HIS A 9 21.08 -10.11 32.48
CA HIS A 9 21.16 -9.22 31.32
C HIS A 9 21.47 -7.77 31.73
N THR A 10 22.54 -7.18 31.18
CA THR A 10 23.00 -5.80 31.50
C THR A 10 22.09 -4.73 30.85
N PRO A 11 21.86 -3.57 31.50
CA PRO A 11 20.91 -2.54 31.05
C PRO A 11 21.25 -1.90 29.70
N THR A 12 22.53 -1.86 29.33
CA THR A 12 23.02 -1.36 28.03
C THR A 12 22.56 -2.23 26.86
N GLN A 13 22.46 -3.54 27.08
CA GLN A 13 22.07 -4.53 26.07
C GLN A 13 20.59 -4.41 25.69
N LYS A 14 19.72 -3.98 26.61
CA LYS A 14 18.30 -3.71 26.32
C LYS A 14 18.10 -2.43 25.50
N ALA A 15 19.01 -1.46 25.60
CA ALA A 15 18.91 -0.19 24.88
C ALA A 15 19.30 -0.32 23.41
N GLU A 16 20.37 -1.07 23.09
CA GLU A 16 20.84 -1.28 21.72
C GLU A 16 19.84 -2.08 20.86
N THR A 17 19.22 -3.09 21.48
CA THR A 17 18.22 -3.95 20.85
C THR A 17 16.92 -3.20 20.58
N PHE A 18 16.53 -2.34 21.51
CA PHE A 18 15.42 -1.41 21.34
C PHE A 18 15.68 -0.38 20.23
N LEU A 19 16.88 0.21 20.18
CA LEU A 19 17.28 1.14 19.14
C LEU A 19 17.27 0.49 17.74
N ALA A 20 17.76 -0.74 17.63
CA ALA A 20 17.76 -1.48 16.37
C ALA A 20 16.35 -1.79 15.86
N LEU A 21 15.42 -2.21 16.75
CA LEU A 21 14.01 -2.42 16.41
C LEU A 21 13.31 -1.12 15.99
N LEU A 22 13.61 -0.01 16.67
CA LEU A 22 13.08 1.31 16.31
C LEU A 22 13.54 1.73 14.91
N LEU A 23 14.84 1.69 14.64
CA LEU A 23 15.41 2.06 13.33
C LEU A 23 14.87 1.18 12.21
N LEU A 24 14.65 -0.12 12.48
CA LEU A 24 14.08 -1.06 11.52
C LEU A 24 12.63 -0.72 11.14
N SER A 25 11.87 -0.13 12.05
CA SER A 25 10.48 0.28 11.80
C SER A 25 10.36 1.66 11.13
N THR A 26 11.24 2.60 11.48
CA THR A 26 11.09 4.02 11.11
C THR A 26 11.67 4.33 9.73
N ILE A 27 12.86 3.81 9.40
CA ILE A 27 13.52 4.10 8.12
C ILE A 27 12.66 3.63 6.93
N PRO A 28 12.14 2.39 6.90
CA PRO A 28 11.31 1.95 5.79
C PRO A 28 10.00 2.72 5.68
N ALA A 29 9.39 3.08 6.82
CA ALA A 29 8.16 3.87 6.83
C ALA A 29 8.37 5.27 6.27
N PHE A 30 9.49 5.92 6.62
CA PHE A 30 9.88 7.22 6.07
C PHE A 30 10.10 7.16 4.56
N VAL A 31 10.87 6.16 4.08
CA VAL A 31 11.10 5.95 2.65
C VAL A 31 9.80 5.62 1.90
N ALA A 32 8.90 4.84 2.51
CA ALA A 32 7.58 4.56 1.94
C ALA A 32 6.73 5.83 1.84
N GLY A 33 6.79 6.74 2.82
CA GLY A 33 6.12 8.05 2.77
C GLY A 33 6.60 8.90 1.60
N ILE A 34 7.92 9.01 1.44
CA ILE A 34 8.55 9.70 0.29
C ILE A 34 8.11 9.09 -1.04
N GLY A 35 8.21 7.77 -1.18
CA GLY A 35 7.88 7.07 -2.41
C GLY A 35 6.40 7.20 -2.79
N THR A 36 5.51 7.15 -1.80
CA THR A 36 4.06 7.31 -2.01
C THR A 36 3.74 8.72 -2.51
N PHE A 37 4.28 9.74 -1.85
CA PHE A 37 4.10 11.13 -2.28
C PHE A 37 4.63 11.33 -3.70
N ALA A 38 5.86 10.87 -3.98
CA ALA A 38 6.48 11.02 -5.29
C ALA A 38 5.67 10.34 -6.41
N ALA A 39 5.10 9.16 -6.13
CA ALA A 39 4.25 8.45 -7.09
C ALA A 39 2.95 9.20 -7.37
N LEU A 40 2.31 9.77 -6.34
CA LEU A 40 1.10 10.57 -6.49
C LEU A 40 1.37 11.89 -7.23
N TRP A 41 2.42 12.60 -6.85
CA TRP A 41 2.82 13.82 -7.52
C TRP A 41 3.13 13.58 -9.00
N ALA A 42 3.85 12.49 -9.30
CA ALA A 42 4.18 12.12 -10.67
C ALA A 42 2.94 11.78 -11.49
N VAL A 43 1.98 11.04 -10.91
CA VAL A 43 0.76 10.66 -11.64
C VAL A 43 -0.18 11.85 -11.85
N ASP A 44 -0.29 12.76 -10.88
CA ASP A 44 -1.05 13.99 -11.02
C ASP A 44 -0.45 14.87 -12.11
N LYS A 45 0.87 15.10 -12.09
CA LYS A 45 1.53 15.90 -13.13
C LYS A 45 1.44 15.28 -14.51
N LEU A 46 1.54 13.95 -14.61
CA LEU A 46 1.41 13.26 -15.87
C LEU A 46 -0.02 13.31 -16.40
N ARG A 47 -1.03 13.15 -15.53
CA ARG A 47 -2.44 13.35 -15.87
C ARG A 47 -2.64 14.77 -16.41
N ASP A 48 -2.30 15.79 -15.63
CA ASP A 48 -2.54 17.18 -16.03
C ASP A 48 -1.85 17.49 -17.38
N SER A 49 -0.60 17.04 -17.57
CA SER A 49 0.12 17.19 -18.84
C SER A 49 -0.57 16.51 -20.03
N VAL A 50 -1.14 15.32 -19.84
CA VAL A 50 -1.83 14.56 -20.90
C VAL A 50 -3.16 15.23 -21.27
N TRP A 51 -3.91 15.66 -20.27
CA TRP A 51 -5.22 16.28 -20.47
C TRP A 51 -5.10 17.71 -21.01
N ASP A 52 -4.14 18.50 -20.53
CA ASP A 52 -3.85 19.85 -21.03
C ASP A 52 -3.33 19.78 -22.48
N ALA A 53 -2.39 18.88 -22.77
CA ALA A 53 -1.89 18.69 -24.14
C ALA A 53 -3.01 18.26 -25.10
N ALA A 54 -3.95 17.43 -24.65
CA ALA A 54 -5.10 17.07 -25.46
C ALA A 54 -6.02 18.28 -25.69
N ALA A 55 -6.25 19.11 -24.68
CA ALA A 55 -7.08 20.30 -24.81
C ALA A 55 -6.48 21.34 -25.77
N GLU A 56 -5.15 21.53 -25.75
CA GLU A 56 -4.45 22.52 -26.57
C GLU A 56 -4.20 22.07 -28.02
N GLN A 57 -3.87 20.79 -28.24
CA GLN A 57 -3.44 20.31 -29.56
C GLN A 57 -4.59 19.81 -30.43
N LEU A 58 -5.78 19.57 -29.86
CA LEU A 58 -6.92 19.08 -30.62
C LEU A 58 -7.73 20.24 -31.25
N PRO A 59 -8.17 20.10 -32.51
CA PRO A 59 -9.14 21.01 -33.12
C PRO A 59 -10.41 21.16 -32.26
N PRO A 60 -11.11 22.30 -32.30
CA PRO A 60 -12.21 22.62 -31.37
C PRO A 60 -13.35 21.58 -31.32
N VAL A 61 -13.61 20.89 -32.43
CA VAL A 61 -14.60 19.79 -32.49
C VAL A 61 -14.11 18.52 -31.80
N LEU A 62 -12.81 18.22 -31.90
CA LEU A 62 -12.19 17.05 -31.27
C LEU A 62 -11.85 17.32 -29.80
N SER A 63 -11.63 18.58 -29.41
CA SER A 63 -11.46 19.00 -28.02
C SER A 63 -12.69 18.65 -27.17
N GLN A 64 -13.91 18.78 -27.71
CA GLN A 64 -15.15 18.36 -27.03
C GLN A 64 -15.25 16.83 -26.83
N LEU A 65 -14.62 16.06 -27.72
CA LEU A 65 -14.54 14.60 -27.64
C LEU A 65 -13.24 14.11 -26.99
N SER A 66 -12.43 15.03 -26.46
CA SER A 66 -11.14 14.70 -25.84
C SER A 66 -11.25 13.69 -24.70
N PRO A 67 -12.28 13.71 -23.81
CA PRO A 67 -12.40 12.69 -22.77
C PRO A 67 -12.59 11.30 -23.36
N LEU A 68 -13.50 11.17 -24.34
CA LEU A 68 -13.77 9.90 -25.01
C LEU A 68 -12.53 9.35 -25.74
N LEU A 69 -11.81 10.21 -26.46
CA LEU A 69 -10.60 9.82 -27.19
C LEU A 69 -9.46 9.41 -26.24
N LEU A 70 -9.25 10.17 -25.17
CA LEU A 70 -8.24 9.86 -24.16
C LEU A 70 -8.56 8.58 -23.39
N CYS A 71 -9.82 8.39 -22.98
CA CYS A 71 -10.24 7.18 -22.27
C CYS A 71 -10.18 5.94 -23.18
N LEU A 72 -10.53 6.05 -24.47
CA LEU A 72 -10.35 4.97 -25.44
C LEU A 72 -8.88 4.64 -25.70
N ALA A 73 -8.04 5.66 -25.90
CA ALA A 73 -6.59 5.48 -26.06
C ALA A 73 -5.97 4.86 -24.80
N GLY A 74 -6.39 5.32 -23.62
CA GLY A 74 -6.02 4.75 -22.34
C GLY A 74 -6.44 3.30 -22.21
N GLY A 75 -7.68 2.96 -22.56
CA GLY A 75 -8.18 1.59 -22.60
C GLY A 75 -7.35 0.68 -23.51
N LEU A 76 -6.94 1.18 -24.68
CA LEU A 76 -6.05 0.47 -25.59
C LEU A 76 -4.67 0.23 -24.96
N ILE A 77 -4.05 1.28 -24.42
CA ILE A 77 -2.71 1.23 -23.80
C ILE A 77 -2.73 0.28 -22.60
N ILE A 78 -3.68 0.43 -21.68
CA ILE A 78 -3.85 -0.41 -20.50
C ILE A 78 -4.09 -1.86 -20.91
N GLY A 79 -4.95 -2.11 -21.90
CA GLY A 79 -5.23 -3.44 -22.41
C GLY A 79 -4.01 -4.14 -23.00
N LEU A 80 -3.25 -3.44 -23.85
CA LEU A 80 -2.01 -3.95 -24.45
C LEU A 80 -0.93 -4.16 -23.40
N TRP A 81 -0.77 -3.23 -22.47
CA TRP A 81 0.21 -3.31 -21.40
C TRP A 81 -0.09 -4.46 -20.45
N THR A 82 -1.36 -4.66 -20.08
CA THR A 82 -1.81 -5.81 -19.27
C THR A 82 -1.51 -7.13 -19.99
N ARG A 83 -1.80 -7.20 -21.30
CA ARG A 83 -1.50 -8.39 -22.12
C ARG A 83 0.01 -8.68 -22.17
N ARG A 84 0.86 -7.65 -22.25
CA ARG A 84 2.32 -7.79 -22.26
C ARG A 84 2.91 -8.14 -20.88
N CYS A 85 2.31 -7.64 -19.81
CA CYS A 85 2.76 -7.92 -18.44
C CYS A 85 2.35 -9.32 -17.98
N GLY A 86 1.21 -9.84 -18.46
CA GLY A 86 0.71 -11.17 -18.10
C GLY A 86 0.05 -11.24 -16.71
N PHE A 87 -0.05 -10.11 -16.01
CA PHE A 87 -0.73 -10.00 -14.72
C PHE A 87 -1.59 -8.72 -14.67
N LYS A 88 -2.52 -8.67 -13.72
CA LYS A 88 -3.38 -7.50 -13.44
C LYS A 88 -3.03 -6.95 -12.07
N LEU A 89 -3.34 -5.68 -11.83
CA LEU A 89 -3.18 -5.08 -10.52
C LEU A 89 -4.30 -5.58 -9.60
N ASP A 90 -3.92 -6.06 -8.42
CA ASP A 90 -4.88 -6.49 -7.41
C ASP A 90 -5.58 -5.29 -6.76
N THR A 91 -6.85 -5.49 -6.45
CA THR A 91 -7.64 -4.52 -5.68
C THR A 91 -7.19 -4.49 -4.22
N MET A 92 -7.45 -3.38 -3.53
CA MET A 92 -7.14 -3.26 -2.09
C MET A 92 -7.68 -4.44 -1.26
N HIS A 93 -8.90 -4.89 -1.55
CA HIS A 93 -9.51 -6.03 -0.86
C HIS A 93 -8.73 -7.34 -1.13
N GLN A 94 -8.23 -7.54 -2.34
CA GLN A 94 -7.42 -8.72 -2.68
C GLN A 94 -6.07 -8.67 -1.98
N VAL A 95 -5.39 -7.51 -1.98
CA VAL A 95 -4.13 -7.31 -1.26
C VAL A 95 -4.29 -7.66 0.22
N PHE A 96 -5.30 -7.10 0.91
CA PHE A 96 -5.54 -7.43 2.31
C PHE A 96 -5.91 -8.90 2.53
N GLY A 97 -6.66 -9.50 1.59
CA GLY A 97 -6.95 -10.93 1.61
C GLY A 97 -5.70 -11.79 1.51
N ILE A 98 -4.76 -11.44 0.63
CA ILE A 98 -3.48 -12.12 0.45
C ILE A 98 -2.61 -11.93 1.69
N CYS A 99 -2.43 -10.69 2.16
CA CYS A 99 -1.66 -10.41 3.38
C CYS A 99 -2.19 -11.19 4.60
N ARG A 100 -3.51 -11.34 4.73
CA ARG A 100 -4.11 -12.11 5.83
C ARG A 100 -3.90 -13.62 5.71
N LYS A 101 -3.86 -14.14 4.49
CA LYS A 101 -3.69 -15.58 4.21
C LYS A 101 -2.23 -16.02 4.22
N GLU A 102 -1.38 -15.23 3.57
CA GLU A 102 0.02 -15.58 3.26
C GLU A 102 1.01 -14.87 4.18
N GLY A 103 0.57 -13.87 4.95
CA GLY A 103 1.41 -13.10 5.86
C GLY A 103 2.26 -12.02 5.18
N GLY A 104 2.13 -11.85 3.87
CA GLY A 104 2.84 -10.87 3.06
C GLY A 104 2.17 -10.65 1.71
N TYR A 105 2.71 -9.75 0.89
CA TYR A 105 2.28 -9.50 -0.48
C TYR A 105 3.50 -9.26 -1.37
N HIS A 106 3.59 -9.93 -2.52
CA HIS A 106 4.75 -9.83 -3.41
C HIS A 106 4.34 -9.26 -4.76
N ILE A 107 5.07 -8.24 -5.19
CA ILE A 107 4.90 -7.66 -6.53
C ILE A 107 5.90 -8.33 -7.48
N PRO A 108 5.46 -8.86 -8.63
CA PRO A 108 6.34 -9.58 -9.55
C PRO A 108 7.40 -8.67 -10.17
N HIS A 109 7.03 -7.45 -10.56
CA HIS A 109 7.96 -6.47 -11.11
C HIS A 109 7.49 -5.05 -10.82
N LEU A 110 8.31 -4.29 -10.08
CA LEU A 110 7.94 -2.93 -9.63
C LEU A 110 7.57 -2.02 -10.80
N GLY A 111 8.43 -1.91 -11.82
CA GLY A 111 8.19 -1.01 -12.96
C GLY A 111 6.95 -1.35 -13.79
N LYS A 112 6.69 -2.64 -14.06
CA LYS A 112 5.48 -3.07 -14.77
C LYS A 112 4.23 -2.75 -13.97
N THR A 113 4.26 -3.00 -12.66
CA THR A 113 3.16 -2.75 -11.73
C THR A 113 2.89 -1.26 -11.58
N LEU A 114 3.93 -0.44 -11.53
CA LEU A 114 3.82 1.02 -11.51
C LEU A 114 3.17 1.55 -12.80
N GLY A 115 3.51 0.96 -13.95
CA GLY A 115 2.84 1.27 -15.22
C GLY A 115 1.35 0.89 -15.20
N LEU A 116 0.99 -0.28 -14.65
CA LEU A 116 -0.42 -0.67 -14.47
C LEU A 116 -1.18 0.22 -13.47
N PHE A 117 -0.47 0.83 -12.51
CA PHE A 117 -1.05 1.75 -11.54
C PHE A 117 -1.24 3.15 -12.13
N PHE A 118 -0.24 3.68 -12.83
CA PHE A 118 -0.30 5.03 -13.40
C PHE A 118 -1.26 5.12 -14.58
N ALA A 119 -1.27 4.13 -15.47
CA ALA A 119 -2.04 4.24 -16.72
C ALA A 119 -3.55 4.50 -16.49
N PRO A 120 -4.27 3.77 -15.62
CA PRO A 120 -5.66 4.08 -15.33
C PRO A 120 -5.86 5.50 -14.79
N ILE A 121 -5.02 5.97 -13.86
CA ILE A 121 -5.17 7.29 -13.24
C ILE A 121 -4.91 8.41 -14.25
N VAL A 122 -3.88 8.27 -15.08
CA VAL A 122 -3.52 9.26 -16.12
C VAL A 122 -4.61 9.39 -17.17
N PHE A 123 -5.22 8.27 -17.60
CA PHE A 123 -6.27 8.27 -18.63
C PHE A 123 -7.70 8.39 -18.07
N GLY A 124 -7.85 8.78 -16.80
CA GLY A 124 -9.14 9.12 -16.20
C GLY A 124 -9.96 7.93 -15.65
N GLY A 125 -9.38 6.73 -15.59
CA GLY A 125 -10.05 5.56 -15.02
C GLY A 125 -10.55 5.82 -13.60
N ALA A 126 -11.79 5.39 -13.32
CA ALA A 126 -12.46 5.53 -12.02
C ALA A 126 -11.88 4.56 -10.96
N ILE A 127 -10.59 4.71 -10.67
CA ILE A 127 -9.83 3.93 -9.69
C ILE A 127 -9.09 4.91 -8.79
N GLY A 128 -9.40 4.85 -7.50
CA GLY A 128 -8.71 5.68 -6.51
C GLY A 128 -7.24 5.27 -6.35
N PRO A 129 -6.31 6.23 -6.18
CA PRO A 129 -4.90 5.92 -5.99
C PRO A 129 -4.62 5.12 -4.70
N GLU A 130 -5.54 5.15 -3.73
CA GLU A 130 -5.43 4.48 -2.44
C GLU A 130 -5.25 2.97 -2.60
N ALA A 131 -5.95 2.38 -3.57
CA ALA A 131 -5.88 0.94 -3.81
C ALA A 131 -4.48 0.49 -4.26
N GLY A 132 -3.84 1.26 -5.14
CA GLY A 132 -2.49 0.95 -5.61
C GLY A 132 -1.43 1.21 -4.54
N ILE A 133 -1.55 2.31 -3.80
CA ILE A 133 -0.65 2.65 -2.70
C ILE A 133 -0.66 1.57 -1.61
N ALA A 134 -1.85 1.06 -1.24
CA ALA A 134 -1.97 -0.04 -0.29
C ALA A 134 -1.19 -1.29 -0.75
N GLY A 135 -1.28 -1.63 -2.04
CA GLY A 135 -0.52 -2.72 -2.65
C GLY A 135 1.00 -2.51 -2.61
N PHE A 136 1.47 -1.32 -3.01
CA PHE A 136 2.91 -0.99 -2.97
C PHE A 136 3.45 -0.94 -1.55
N ALA A 137 2.70 -0.40 -0.60
CA ALA A 137 3.08 -0.38 0.81
C ALA A 137 3.18 -1.80 1.36
N ALA A 138 2.16 -2.64 1.13
CA ALA A 138 2.17 -4.04 1.56
C ALA A 138 3.38 -4.81 0.98
N ALA A 139 3.68 -4.60 -0.31
CA ALA A 139 4.83 -5.21 -0.96
C ALA A 139 6.17 -4.70 -0.46
N GLY A 140 6.29 -3.39 -0.24
CA GLY A 140 7.49 -2.76 0.30
C GLY A 140 7.79 -3.27 1.70
N PHE A 141 6.80 -3.31 2.58
CA PHE A 141 6.96 -3.87 3.92
C PHE A 141 7.30 -5.35 3.87
N THR A 142 6.64 -6.15 3.03
CA THR A 142 6.97 -7.57 2.85
C THR A 142 8.40 -7.76 2.38
N ALA A 143 8.86 -6.99 1.39
CA ALA A 143 10.23 -7.07 0.89
C ALA A 143 11.29 -6.65 1.94
N VAL A 144 10.98 -5.66 2.77
CA VAL A 144 11.84 -5.27 3.89
C VAL A 144 11.88 -6.37 4.94
N LEU A 145 10.73 -6.95 5.29
CA LEU A 145 10.66 -8.08 6.22
C LEU A 145 11.42 -9.29 5.67
N ASP A 146 11.33 -9.60 4.39
CA ASP A 146 12.06 -10.71 3.77
C ASP A 146 13.58 -10.45 3.76
N LYS A 147 14.01 -9.24 3.39
CA LYS A 147 15.45 -8.88 3.42
C LYS A 147 16.01 -8.85 4.83
N THR A 148 15.23 -8.41 5.80
CA THR A 148 15.62 -8.42 7.22
C THR A 148 15.55 -9.83 7.81
N ARG A 149 14.72 -10.72 7.27
CA ARG A 149 14.72 -12.15 7.61
C ARG A 149 15.96 -12.84 7.04
N ILE A 150 16.32 -12.57 5.79
CA ILE A 150 17.52 -13.14 5.13
C ILE A 150 18.81 -12.58 5.77
N GLY A 151 18.89 -11.27 5.92
CA GLY A 151 19.99 -10.59 6.62
C GLY A 151 20.02 -10.94 8.11
N GLY A 152 18.86 -11.16 8.71
CA GLY A 152 18.70 -11.65 10.07
C GLY A 152 19.20 -13.07 10.22
N THR A 153 18.90 -13.99 9.30
CA THR A 153 19.44 -15.37 9.33
C THR A 153 20.96 -15.40 9.08
N GLY A 154 21.49 -14.53 8.22
CA GLY A 154 22.94 -14.39 8.03
C GLY A 154 23.64 -13.71 9.21
N ALA A 155 23.00 -12.71 9.82
CA ALA A 155 23.47 -12.06 11.03
C ALA A 155 23.36 -12.97 12.27
N LEU A 156 22.31 -13.80 12.35
CA LEU A 156 22.11 -14.87 13.35
C LEU A 156 23.15 -15.98 13.22
N SER A 157 23.83 -16.09 12.08
CA SER A 157 24.94 -17.04 11.86
C SER A 157 26.31 -16.42 12.20
N ALA A 158 26.36 -15.13 12.56
CA ALA A 158 27.58 -14.40 12.89
C ALA A 158 27.51 -13.90 14.34
N ASP A 159 28.28 -14.53 15.24
CA ASP A 159 28.30 -14.26 16.69
C ASP A 159 28.49 -12.78 17.10
N THR A 160 29.05 -11.98 16.19
CA THR A 160 29.36 -10.56 16.40
C THR A 160 28.26 -9.60 16.00
N HIS A 161 27.21 -10.03 15.29
CA HIS A 161 26.21 -9.10 14.78
C HIS A 161 25.24 -8.66 15.89
N PRO A 162 25.01 -7.35 16.11
CA PRO A 162 24.15 -6.84 17.19
C PRO A 162 22.71 -7.39 17.13
N PHE A 163 22.26 -7.74 15.92
CA PHE A 163 20.95 -8.39 15.68
C PHE A 163 20.85 -9.83 16.21
N HIS A 164 21.91 -10.63 16.12
CA HIS A 164 21.94 -12.00 16.70
C HIS A 164 21.85 -11.94 18.21
N ARG A 165 22.65 -11.03 18.80
CA ARG A 165 22.65 -10.77 20.23
C ARG A 165 21.30 -10.21 20.73
N ALA A 166 20.60 -9.43 19.90
CA ALA A 166 19.27 -8.91 20.21
C ALA A 166 18.21 -10.00 20.33
N ILE A 167 18.21 -10.95 19.39
CA ILE A 167 17.23 -12.03 19.37
C ILE A 167 17.53 -13.05 20.49
N ARG A 168 18.80 -13.40 20.71
CA ARG A 168 19.23 -14.34 21.76
C ARG A 168 18.93 -13.83 23.18
N THR A 169 19.08 -12.53 23.41
CA THR A 169 18.73 -11.89 24.70
C THR A 169 17.22 -11.77 24.95
N LEU A 170 16.43 -11.67 23.88
CA LEU A 170 14.97 -11.70 23.98
C LEU A 170 14.42 -13.10 24.25
N LEU A 171 15.14 -14.16 23.84
CA LEU A 171 14.72 -15.55 23.94
C LEU A 171 15.35 -16.33 25.09
N ASP A 172 16.43 -15.82 25.69
CA ASP A 172 17.14 -16.41 26.84
C ASP A 172 17.64 -17.85 26.60
N THR A 173 18.12 -18.14 25.38
CA THR A 173 18.57 -19.49 24.96
C THR A 173 19.97 -19.48 24.36
N ASP A 174 20.80 -20.44 24.77
CA ASP A 174 22.21 -20.58 24.36
C ASP A 174 22.46 -21.54 23.18
N ASP A 175 21.44 -22.20 22.62
CA ASP A 175 21.61 -23.19 21.54
C ASP A 175 21.20 -22.66 20.16
N GLU A 176 22.10 -22.68 19.16
CA GLU A 176 21.91 -22.04 17.84
C GLU A 176 20.81 -22.68 16.98
N ALA A 177 20.75 -24.02 16.95
CA ALA A 177 19.77 -24.76 16.16
C ALA A 177 18.36 -24.65 16.76
N GLN A 178 18.28 -24.48 18.08
CA GLN A 178 17.04 -24.32 18.81
C GLN A 178 16.58 -22.86 18.79
N ALA A 179 17.48 -21.88 18.98
CA ALA A 179 17.19 -20.45 18.88
C ALA A 179 16.70 -20.01 17.49
N SER A 180 17.11 -20.67 16.39
CA SER A 180 16.59 -20.35 15.05
C SER A 180 15.19 -20.93 14.80
N LYS A 181 14.89 -22.09 15.40
CA LYS A 181 13.59 -22.78 15.32
C LYS A 181 12.57 -22.15 16.26
N GLU A 182 12.98 -21.91 17.51
CA GLU A 182 12.26 -21.13 18.51
C GLU A 182 12.17 -19.67 18.09
N ALA A 183 13.18 -18.96 17.58
CA ALA A 183 12.94 -17.60 17.04
C ALA A 183 11.89 -17.59 15.92
N LYS A 184 11.75 -18.66 15.14
CA LYS A 184 10.66 -18.83 14.16
C LYS A 184 9.29 -19.00 14.83
N GLU A 185 9.24 -19.86 15.85
CA GLU A 185 8.04 -20.21 16.59
C GLU A 185 7.64 -19.08 17.56
N THR A 186 8.58 -18.56 18.33
CA THR A 186 8.51 -17.38 19.18
C THR A 186 8.34 -16.07 18.40
N LEU A 187 8.83 -15.83 17.17
CA LEU A 187 8.35 -14.65 16.40
C LEU A 187 6.87 -14.78 16.00
N GLN A 188 6.37 -16.00 15.83
CA GLN A 188 4.95 -16.29 15.64
C GLN A 188 4.15 -16.23 16.95
N GLU A 189 4.76 -16.61 18.08
CA GLU A 189 4.12 -16.76 19.39
C GLU A 189 4.49 -15.67 20.39
N LEU A 190 5.35 -14.70 20.04
CA LEU A 190 5.81 -13.62 20.92
C LEU A 190 4.57 -12.84 21.33
N PRO A 191 4.17 -12.91 22.62
CA PRO A 191 3.20 -12.02 23.18
C PRO A 191 3.92 -10.70 23.44
N LEU A 192 4.48 -10.10 22.38
CA LEU A 192 4.78 -8.68 22.33
C LEU A 192 3.49 -8.00 22.74
N ARG A 193 3.44 -7.59 24.03
CA ARG A 193 2.30 -6.98 24.72
C ARG A 193 1.60 -6.10 23.69
N LYS A 194 0.29 -6.28 23.47
CA LYS A 194 -0.46 -5.57 22.39
C LYS A 194 -0.05 -4.10 22.25
N LEU A 195 0.24 -3.44 23.38
CA LEU A 195 0.79 -2.09 23.50
C LEU A 195 2.09 -1.82 22.69
N TRP A 196 3.09 -2.70 22.74
CA TRP A 196 4.36 -2.52 22.01
C TRP A 196 4.18 -2.62 20.50
N LYS A 197 3.32 -3.55 20.03
CA LYS A 197 2.94 -3.60 18.61
C LYS A 197 2.27 -2.30 18.20
N VAL A 198 1.30 -1.82 19.00
CA VAL A 198 0.62 -0.54 18.73
C VAL A 198 1.60 0.64 18.69
N LEU A 199 2.56 0.72 19.61
CA LEU A 199 3.57 1.80 19.62
C LEU A 199 4.45 1.78 18.38
N LEU A 200 4.92 0.61 17.94
CA LEU A 200 5.72 0.50 16.71
C LEU A 200 4.92 0.91 15.47
N TRP A 201 3.64 0.57 15.42
CA TRP A 201 2.75 0.97 14.32
C TRP A 201 2.49 2.48 14.31
N ILE A 202 2.25 3.09 15.47
CA ILE A 202 2.09 4.54 15.61
C ILE A 202 3.38 5.25 15.17
N LEU A 203 4.54 4.76 15.63
CA LEU A 203 5.81 5.36 15.27
C LEU A 203 6.07 5.25 13.77
N ALA A 204 5.83 4.09 13.16
CA ALA A 204 5.93 3.93 11.71
C ALA A 204 4.98 4.90 10.97
N ALA A 205 3.74 5.06 11.43
CA ALA A 205 2.80 6.02 10.84
C ALA A 205 3.30 7.47 10.94
N ILE A 206 3.89 7.86 12.07
CA ILE A 206 4.48 9.20 12.23
C ILE A 206 5.63 9.39 11.23
N PHE A 207 6.55 8.43 11.11
CA PHE A 207 7.67 8.54 10.17
C PHE A 207 7.23 8.53 8.70
N PHE A 208 6.17 7.79 8.37
CA PHE A 208 5.55 7.86 7.04
C PHE A 208 5.04 9.27 6.73
N VAL A 209 4.29 9.87 7.67
CA VAL A 209 3.77 11.24 7.52
C VAL A 209 4.92 12.25 7.46
N LEU A 210 5.99 12.07 8.23
CA LEU A 210 7.18 12.93 8.18
C LEU A 210 7.88 12.84 6.81
N GLY A 211 8.00 11.64 6.25
CA GLY A 211 8.57 11.42 4.91
C GLY A 211 7.75 12.12 3.83
N TRP A 212 6.42 11.98 3.91
CA TRP A 212 5.49 12.70 3.06
C TRP A 212 5.65 14.23 3.20
N ALA A 213 5.60 14.74 4.43
CA ALA A 213 5.66 16.17 4.72
C ALA A 213 6.95 16.80 4.15
N CYS A 214 8.09 16.15 4.36
CA CYS A 214 9.40 16.61 3.87
C CYS A 214 9.40 16.87 2.36
N VAL A 215 8.82 15.95 1.59
CA VAL A 215 8.79 16.03 0.13
C VAL A 215 7.71 17.02 -0.34
N SER A 216 6.55 17.03 0.32
CA SER A 216 5.47 17.97 0.01
C SER A 216 5.85 19.44 0.19
N HIS A 217 6.77 19.75 1.12
CA HIS A 217 7.28 21.11 1.26
C HIS A 217 8.10 21.58 0.06
N VAL A 218 8.74 20.66 -0.68
CA VAL A 218 9.59 20.97 -1.83
C VAL A 218 8.80 20.92 -3.13
N LEU A 219 7.96 19.89 -3.31
CA LEU A 219 7.24 19.61 -4.54
C LEU A 219 5.80 20.14 -4.56
N GLY A 220 5.32 20.67 -3.44
CA GLY A 220 3.96 21.19 -3.28
C GLY A 220 2.95 20.13 -2.87
N SER A 221 1.70 20.33 -3.25
CA SER A 221 0.59 19.43 -2.94
C SER A 221 0.47 18.31 -4.00
N ALA A 222 0.07 17.12 -3.59
CA ALA A 222 -0.19 15.98 -4.46
C ALA A 222 -1.31 15.11 -3.86
N GLY A 223 -2.16 14.53 -4.71
CA GLY A 223 -3.30 13.73 -4.29
C GLY A 223 -4.35 14.54 -3.51
N GLU A 224 -4.66 15.76 -3.95
CA GLU A 224 -5.66 16.60 -3.29
C GLU A 224 -7.04 15.96 -3.31
N MET A 225 -7.54 15.55 -2.15
CA MET A 225 -8.92 15.11 -1.98
C MET A 225 -9.82 16.33 -1.77
N PRO A 226 -11.06 16.32 -2.30
CA PRO A 226 -12.05 17.34 -2.00
C PRO A 226 -12.21 17.49 -0.48
N ARG A 227 -11.97 18.69 0.04
CA ARG A 227 -12.16 18.98 1.47
C ARG A 227 -13.61 19.36 1.70
N PHE A 228 -14.31 18.55 2.47
CA PHE A 228 -15.65 18.88 2.93
C PHE A 228 -15.58 19.87 4.07
N GLU A 229 -16.50 20.83 4.09
CA GLU A 229 -16.65 21.73 5.23
C GLU A 229 -17.08 20.93 6.48
N GLY A 230 -16.61 21.37 7.65
CA GLY A 230 -16.95 20.73 8.91
C GLY A 230 -18.44 20.91 9.20
N ILE A 231 -19.12 19.80 9.51
CA ILE A 231 -20.51 19.83 9.96
C ILE A 231 -20.51 20.13 11.46
N ASP A 232 -21.20 21.21 11.86
CA ASP A 232 -21.47 21.48 13.26
C ASP A 232 -22.62 20.59 13.76
N TYR A 233 -22.27 19.53 14.50
CA TYR A 233 -23.24 18.58 15.05
C TYR A 233 -24.17 19.18 16.10
N ALA A 234 -23.83 20.34 16.69
CA ALA A 234 -24.70 21.00 17.68
C ALA A 234 -25.91 21.69 17.02
N THR A 235 -25.75 22.13 15.77
CA THR A 235 -26.80 22.82 14.99
C THR A 235 -27.31 21.99 13.82
N ALA A 236 -26.77 20.78 13.63
CA ALA A 236 -27.12 19.89 12.53
C ALA A 236 -28.59 19.43 12.58
N ASP A 237 -29.23 19.46 11.42
CA ASP A 237 -30.54 18.84 11.23
C ASP A 237 -30.40 17.31 11.17
N TRP A 238 -30.68 16.66 12.29
CA TRP A 238 -30.65 15.20 12.41
C TRP A 238 -31.65 14.50 11.48
N GLY A 239 -32.75 15.18 11.08
CA GLY A 239 -33.70 14.66 10.10
C GLY A 239 -33.05 14.50 8.73
N ALA A 240 -32.34 15.53 8.27
CA ALA A 240 -31.54 15.47 7.05
C ALA A 240 -30.43 14.40 7.14
N GLY A 241 -29.83 14.22 8.33
CA GLY A 241 -28.84 13.16 8.59
C GLY A 241 -29.40 11.75 8.38
N ILE A 242 -30.63 11.47 8.85
CA ILE A 242 -31.28 10.17 8.64
C ILE A 242 -31.59 9.95 7.16
N VAL A 243 -32.07 10.98 6.45
CA VAL A 243 -32.34 10.89 5.01
C VAL A 243 -31.05 10.62 4.24
N ALA A 244 -29.96 11.32 4.56
CA ALA A 244 -28.65 11.10 3.96
C ALA A 244 -28.14 9.67 4.22
N LEU A 245 -28.37 9.12 5.41
CA LEU A 245 -28.02 7.74 5.75
C LEU A 245 -28.81 6.73 4.91
N LEU A 246 -30.11 6.94 4.73
CA LEU A 246 -30.95 6.08 3.89
C LEU A 246 -30.54 6.15 2.41
N LEU A 247 -30.25 7.36 1.90
CA LEU A 247 -29.75 7.56 0.54
C LEU A 247 -28.38 6.90 0.35
N GLY A 248 -27.47 7.06 1.31
CA GLY A 248 -26.16 6.41 1.30
C GLY A 248 -26.28 4.88 1.25
N TYR A 249 -27.20 4.31 2.03
CA TYR A 249 -27.48 2.87 1.99
C TYR A 249 -28.07 2.44 0.63
N ALA A 250 -29.00 3.20 0.07
CA ALA A 250 -29.57 2.92 -1.24
C ALA A 250 -28.49 2.97 -2.35
N PHE A 251 -27.60 3.95 -2.32
CA PHE A 251 -26.46 4.04 -3.25
C PHE A 251 -25.46 2.89 -3.06
N ALA A 252 -25.23 2.44 -1.82
CA ALA A 252 -24.39 1.27 -1.57
C ALA A 252 -25.00 -0.01 -2.19
N LEU A 253 -26.31 -0.21 -2.06
CA LEU A 253 -27.01 -1.33 -2.72
C LEU A 253 -26.94 -1.24 -4.25
N PHE A 254 -27.10 -0.03 -4.79
CA PHE A 254 -26.95 0.21 -6.22
C PHE A 254 -25.54 -0.12 -6.71
N ALA A 255 -24.50 0.32 -6.00
CA ALA A 255 -23.11 0.01 -6.32
C ALA A 255 -22.85 -1.51 -6.31
N LEU A 256 -23.40 -2.25 -5.34
CA LEU A 256 -23.30 -3.70 -5.28
C LEU A 256 -24.00 -4.38 -6.47
N ALA A 257 -25.17 -3.88 -6.88
CA ALA A 257 -25.88 -4.38 -8.05
C ALA A 257 -25.08 -4.11 -9.34
N ALA A 258 -24.58 -2.89 -9.50
CA ALA A 258 -23.74 -2.50 -10.63
C ALA A 258 -22.47 -3.36 -10.72
N GLN A 259 -21.82 -3.67 -9.59
CA GLN A 259 -20.64 -4.53 -9.56
C GLN A 259 -20.95 -5.96 -10.03
N LYS A 260 -22.12 -6.52 -9.68
CA LYS A 260 -22.56 -7.84 -10.16
C LYS A 260 -22.83 -7.84 -11.66
N VAL A 261 -23.45 -6.79 -12.18
CA VAL A 261 -23.69 -6.61 -13.62
C VAL A 261 -22.36 -6.48 -14.36
N ALA A 262 -21.45 -5.63 -13.88
CA ALA A 262 -20.12 -5.47 -14.45
C ALA A 262 -19.31 -6.77 -14.45
N ALA A 263 -19.40 -7.57 -13.38
CA ALA A 263 -18.78 -8.89 -13.32
C ALA A 263 -19.36 -9.85 -14.37
N SER A 264 -20.67 -9.81 -14.59
CA SER A 264 -21.36 -10.64 -15.59
C SER A 264 -21.01 -10.22 -17.03
N ILE A 265 -20.91 -8.92 -17.29
CA ILE A 265 -20.44 -8.40 -18.58
C ILE A 265 -18.98 -8.79 -18.81
N SER A 266 -18.14 -8.67 -17.79
CA SER A 266 -16.72 -9.06 -17.84
C SER A 266 -16.53 -10.55 -18.12
N SER A 267 -17.38 -11.43 -17.56
CA SER A 267 -17.32 -12.86 -17.86
C SER A 267 -17.80 -13.16 -19.28
N ALA A 268 -18.84 -12.46 -19.77
CA ALA A 268 -19.35 -12.63 -21.14
C ALA A 268 -18.35 -12.21 -22.23
N ILE A 269 -17.55 -11.17 -22.00
CA ILE A 269 -16.51 -10.69 -22.96
C ILE A 269 -15.36 -11.70 -23.13
N GLY A 270 -15.16 -12.58 -22.15
CA GLY A 270 -14.10 -13.60 -22.15
C GLY A 270 -12.81 -13.16 -21.46
N PRO A 271 -11.68 -13.86 -21.68
CA PRO A 271 -10.44 -13.65 -20.91
C PRO A 271 -9.57 -12.49 -21.40
N ASP A 272 -9.79 -11.99 -22.63
CA ASP A 272 -8.91 -11.01 -23.28
C ASP A 272 -8.94 -9.65 -22.55
N PRO A 273 -7.82 -9.20 -21.93
CA PRO A 273 -7.78 -7.95 -21.19
C PRO A 273 -7.99 -6.72 -22.09
N LEU A 274 -7.66 -6.82 -23.38
CA LEU A 274 -7.77 -5.70 -24.31
C LEU A 274 -9.22 -5.26 -24.53
N LYS A 275 -10.10 -6.24 -24.77
CA LYS A 275 -11.53 -5.99 -25.02
C LYS A 275 -12.21 -5.36 -23.79
N LYS A 276 -11.83 -5.79 -22.59
CA LYS A 276 -12.35 -5.25 -21.33
C LYS A 276 -11.91 -3.81 -21.12
N ALA A 277 -10.63 -3.51 -21.37
CA ALA A 277 -10.09 -2.18 -21.18
C ALA A 277 -10.63 -1.18 -22.22
N LEU A 278 -10.83 -1.60 -23.47
CA LEU A 278 -11.48 -0.78 -24.50
C LEU A 278 -12.93 -0.48 -24.18
N LEU A 279 -13.70 -1.48 -23.73
CA LEU A 279 -15.09 -1.27 -23.32
C LEU A 279 -15.16 -0.31 -22.12
N ALA A 280 -14.27 -0.48 -21.13
CA ALA A 280 -14.20 0.43 -19.99
C ALA A 280 -13.89 1.87 -20.44
N GLY A 281 -12.91 2.05 -21.34
CA GLY A 281 -12.57 3.36 -21.88
C GLY A 281 -13.65 4.01 -22.76
N LEU A 282 -14.57 3.23 -23.33
CA LEU A 282 -15.70 3.75 -24.10
C LEU A 282 -16.84 4.27 -23.22
N VAL A 283 -17.00 3.71 -22.02
CA VAL A 283 -18.12 3.98 -21.09
C VAL A 283 -17.75 5.05 -20.05
N LEU A 284 -16.45 5.33 -19.91
CA LEU A 284 -15.88 6.34 -19.02
C LEU A 284 -16.10 7.75 -19.56
#